data_AF-A0AAV1B0E6-F1
#
_entry.id   AF-A0AAV1B0E6-F1
#
_cell.length_a   1.000
_cell.length_b   1.000
_cell.length_c   1.000
_cell.angle_alpha   90.00
_cell.angle_beta   90.00
_cell.angle_gamma   90.00
#
_symmetry.space_group_name_H-M   'P 1'
#
loop_
_entity.id
_entity.type
_entity.pdbx_description
1 polymer ?
#
loop_
_entity_poly.entity_id
_entity_poly.type
_entity_poly.pdbx_seq_one_letter_code
_entity_poly.pdbx_strand_id
1 'polypeptide(L)'
;MNAKDGSGYKNVREIYADVRLLFNNAMTYNDETRYVHHMAKILLDEFEKKCSHLLPKLTKLEAELSKEAHENLNKKLAQKATYANMNMKLSDELSKADMALKNLKSLMIVKCKKLSSLEKSLLAADITKLSPDNLCKALEIVNENNPNFQVSRKDVTLDLDSQSNYTLWRLYMFVKNTLELQYASSGITHVDKIEEKEVIDNIEEEKKPDVKRRRMM
;
A
#
# COMPACT_ATOMS: atom_id res chain seq x y z
N MET A 1 19.69 -25.94 -21.98
CA MET A 1 20.79 -25.69 -22.93
C MET A 1 20.47 -24.38 -23.63
N ASN A 2 21.14 -23.28 -23.30
CA ASN A 2 20.92 -21.99 -23.96
C ASN A 2 22.24 -21.54 -24.60
N ALA A 3 22.32 -21.62 -25.94
CA ALA A 3 23.37 -20.95 -26.70
C ALA A 3 23.07 -19.44 -26.72
N LYS A 4 24.05 -18.61 -26.39
CA LYS A 4 23.90 -17.17 -26.14
C LYS A 4 23.91 -16.30 -27.42
N ASP A 5 24.01 -16.90 -28.60
CA ASP A 5 24.17 -16.26 -29.91
C ASP A 5 22.98 -16.50 -30.86
N GLY A 6 21.92 -17.17 -30.39
CA GLY A 6 20.74 -17.46 -31.21
C GLY A 6 20.92 -18.59 -32.22
N SER A 7 22.05 -19.31 -32.20
CA SER A 7 22.33 -20.44 -33.12
C SER A 7 21.84 -21.80 -32.59
N GLY A 8 21.09 -21.84 -31.49
CA GLY A 8 20.61 -23.05 -30.84
C GLY A 8 19.12 -23.30 -31.00
N TYR A 9 18.71 -24.56 -30.86
CA TYR A 9 17.30 -24.96 -30.93
C TYR A 9 16.45 -24.33 -29.83
N LYS A 10 15.29 -23.79 -30.20
CA LYS A 10 14.34 -23.15 -29.27
C LYS A 10 13.45 -24.16 -28.56
N ASN A 11 13.19 -25.31 -29.18
CA ASN A 11 12.39 -26.38 -28.62
C ASN A 11 12.80 -27.74 -29.21
N VAL A 12 12.32 -28.81 -28.56
CA VAL A 12 12.66 -30.20 -28.95
C VAL A 12 12.14 -30.56 -30.34
N ARG A 13 11.11 -29.87 -30.87
CA ARG A 13 10.57 -30.15 -32.21
C ARG A 13 11.53 -29.68 -33.31
N GLU A 14 12.26 -28.60 -33.09
CA GLU A 14 13.31 -28.16 -34.01
C GLU A 14 14.46 -29.19 -34.06
N ILE A 15 14.87 -29.73 -32.90
CA ILE A 15 15.86 -30.83 -32.84
C ILE A 15 15.35 -32.05 -33.62
N TYR A 16 14.09 -32.43 -33.39
CA TYR A 16 13.46 -33.56 -34.06
C TYR A 16 13.42 -33.36 -35.60
N ALA A 17 13.10 -32.16 -36.07
CA ALA A 17 13.09 -31.84 -37.49
C ALA A 17 14.49 -31.94 -38.12
N ASP A 18 15.50 -31.37 -37.47
CA ASP A 18 16.86 -31.35 -38.02
C ASP A 18 17.53 -32.72 -37.98
N VAL A 19 17.27 -33.55 -36.97
CA VAL A 19 17.76 -34.95 -36.94
C VAL A 19 17.15 -35.77 -38.07
N ARG A 20 15.84 -35.61 -38.33
CA ARG A 20 15.20 -36.25 -39.50
C ARG A 20 15.82 -35.78 -40.80
N LEU A 21 16.02 -34.47 -40.94
CA LEU A 21 16.66 -33.89 -42.12
C LEU A 21 18.07 -34.43 -42.33
N LEU A 22 18.88 -34.53 -41.27
CA LEU A 22 20.23 -35.06 -41.30
C LEU A 22 20.28 -36.48 -41.89
N PHE A 23 19.46 -37.40 -41.36
CA PHE A 23 19.43 -38.78 -41.85
C PHE A 23 18.82 -38.89 -43.25
N ASN A 24 17.79 -38.11 -43.56
CA ASN A 24 17.21 -38.07 -44.91
C ASN A 24 18.21 -37.56 -45.95
N ASN A 25 19.00 -36.55 -45.62
CA ASN A 25 20.08 -36.06 -46.48
C ASN A 25 21.15 -37.15 -46.67
N ALA A 26 21.54 -37.84 -45.59
CA ALA A 26 22.50 -38.94 -45.68
C ALA A 26 21.99 -40.05 -46.63
N MET A 27 20.70 -40.38 -46.61
CA MET A 27 20.11 -41.35 -47.54
C MET A 27 19.98 -40.81 -48.97
N THR A 28 19.76 -39.50 -49.14
CA THR A 28 19.60 -38.89 -50.46
C THR A 28 20.92 -38.78 -51.22
N TYR A 29 22.01 -38.44 -50.53
CA TYR A 29 23.33 -38.25 -51.16
C TYR A 29 24.19 -39.52 -51.21
N ASN A 30 23.75 -40.60 -50.58
CA ASN A 30 24.46 -41.89 -50.61
C ASN A 30 23.55 -42.97 -51.21
N ASP A 31 24.08 -43.68 -52.22
CA ASP A 31 23.41 -44.82 -52.85
C ASP A 31 23.00 -45.90 -51.84
N GLU A 32 21.88 -46.59 -52.10
CA GLU A 32 21.27 -47.58 -51.19
C GLU A 32 22.18 -48.79 -50.91
N THR A 33 23.13 -49.09 -51.81
CA THR A 33 24.11 -50.17 -51.61
C THR A 33 25.21 -49.79 -50.62
N ARG A 34 25.35 -48.50 -50.27
CA ARG A 34 26.37 -48.03 -49.35
C ARG A 34 25.95 -48.19 -47.90
N TYR A 35 26.91 -48.63 -47.09
CA TYR A 35 26.74 -48.80 -45.64
C TYR A 35 26.18 -47.53 -44.95
N VAL A 36 26.61 -46.34 -45.37
CA VAL A 36 26.14 -45.05 -44.80
C VAL A 36 24.64 -44.86 -44.98
N HIS A 37 24.10 -45.21 -46.15
CA HIS A 37 22.65 -45.15 -46.40
C HIS A 37 21.92 -46.10 -45.46
N HIS A 38 22.37 -47.35 -45.35
CA HIS A 38 21.71 -48.34 -44.51
C HIS A 38 21.74 -47.96 -43.02
N MET A 39 22.89 -47.46 -42.53
CA MET A 39 23.00 -47.01 -41.14
C MET A 39 22.14 -45.77 -40.86
N ALA A 40 22.06 -44.81 -41.79
CA ALA A 40 21.19 -43.65 -41.64
C ALA A 40 19.72 -44.05 -41.49
N LYS A 41 19.28 -45.04 -42.27
CA LYS A 41 17.93 -45.61 -42.16
C LYS A 41 17.67 -46.25 -40.80
N ILE A 42 18.57 -47.14 -40.33
CA ILE A 42 18.42 -47.81 -39.03
C ILE A 42 18.37 -46.80 -37.87
N LEU A 43 19.28 -45.82 -37.88
CA LEU A 43 19.35 -44.81 -36.83
C LEU A 43 18.12 -43.90 -36.84
N LEU A 44 17.61 -43.55 -38.01
CA LEU A 44 16.37 -42.79 -38.15
C LEU A 44 15.17 -43.58 -37.61
N ASP A 45 15.05 -44.86 -37.95
CA ASP A 45 13.94 -45.72 -37.48
C ASP A 45 13.93 -45.86 -35.95
N GLU A 46 15.10 -46.09 -35.33
CA GLU A 46 15.22 -46.15 -33.87
C GLU A 46 14.96 -44.80 -33.20
N PHE A 47 15.38 -43.69 -33.84
CA PHE A 47 15.09 -42.34 -33.37
C PHE A 47 13.58 -42.05 -33.39
N GLU A 48 12.91 -42.34 -34.50
CA GLU A 48 11.46 -42.16 -34.66
C GLU A 48 10.67 -42.96 -33.63
N LYS A 49 11.06 -44.22 -33.42
CA LYS A 49 10.46 -45.08 -32.38
C LYS A 49 10.56 -44.45 -31.00
N LYS A 50 11.73 -43.92 -30.61
CA LYS A 50 11.89 -43.24 -29.30
C LYS A 50 11.10 -41.93 -29.24
N CYS A 51 11.12 -41.13 -30.29
CA CYS A 51 10.40 -39.86 -30.36
C CYS A 51 8.87 -40.05 -30.33
N SER A 52 8.35 -41.13 -30.90
CA SER A 52 6.91 -41.46 -30.86
C SER A 52 6.36 -41.57 -29.44
N HIS A 53 7.17 -42.00 -28.48
CA HIS A 53 6.78 -42.09 -27.07
C HIS A 53 7.02 -40.80 -26.27
N LEU A 54 7.98 -39.98 -26.69
CA LEU A 54 8.39 -38.76 -25.96
C LEU A 54 7.58 -37.53 -26.37
N LEU A 55 7.32 -37.33 -27.67
CA LEU A 55 6.63 -36.14 -28.18
C LEU A 55 5.20 -35.98 -27.65
N PRO A 56 4.37 -37.04 -27.50
CA PRO A 56 3.04 -36.90 -26.91
C PRO A 56 3.09 -36.47 -25.44
N LYS A 57 4.05 -37.00 -24.67
CA LYS A 57 4.24 -36.62 -23.25
C LYS A 57 4.65 -35.15 -23.14
N LEU A 58 5.57 -34.71 -23.98
CA LEU A 58 5.98 -33.30 -24.04
C LEU A 58 4.79 -32.39 -24.37
N THR A 59 4.00 -32.75 -25.38
CA THR A 59 2.82 -31.97 -25.79
C THR A 59 1.80 -31.85 -24.66
N LYS A 60 1.56 -32.94 -23.91
CA LYS A 60 0.67 -32.93 -22.76
C LYS A 60 1.18 -32.01 -21.65
N LEU A 61 2.47 -32.09 -21.32
CA LEU A 61 3.09 -31.23 -20.32
C LEU A 61 3.07 -29.75 -20.73
N GLU A 62 3.35 -29.45 -21.99
CA GLU A 62 3.26 -28.08 -22.55
C GLU A 62 1.84 -27.51 -22.39
N ALA A 63 0.82 -28.33 -22.68
CA ALA A 63 -0.58 -27.93 -22.54
C ALA A 63 -0.99 -27.72 -21.08
N GLU A 64 -0.57 -28.61 -20.17
CA GLU A 64 -0.82 -28.48 -18.73
C GLU A 64 -0.17 -27.22 -18.15
N LEU A 65 1.10 -26.97 -18.51
CA LEU A 65 1.82 -25.76 -18.09
C LEU A 65 1.17 -24.49 -18.62
N SER A 66 0.73 -24.49 -19.89
CA SER A 66 0.02 -23.35 -20.49
C SER A 66 -1.33 -23.10 -19.80
N LYS A 67 -2.06 -24.17 -19.45
CA LYS A 67 -3.34 -24.06 -18.75
C LYS A 67 -3.14 -23.49 -17.34
N GLU A 68 -2.17 -24.00 -16.59
CA GLU A 68 -1.83 -23.49 -15.27
C GLU A 68 -1.40 -22.01 -15.32
N ALA A 69 -0.57 -21.63 -16.30
CA ALA A 69 -0.17 -20.24 -16.49
C ALA A 69 -1.38 -19.32 -16.75
N HIS A 70 -2.33 -19.77 -17.57
CA HIS A 70 -3.55 -19.02 -17.85
C HIS A 70 -4.45 -18.89 -16.61
N GLU A 71 -4.64 -19.97 -15.86
CA GLU A 71 -5.41 -19.96 -14.60
C GLU A 71 -4.78 -19.03 -13.56
N ASN A 72 -3.46 -19.06 -13.42
CA ASN A 72 -2.72 -18.19 -12.51
C ASN A 72 -2.83 -16.72 -12.92
N LEU A 73 -2.78 -16.42 -14.23
CA LEU A 73 -2.99 -15.07 -14.74
C LEU A 73 -4.40 -14.57 -14.42
N ASN A 74 -5.42 -15.39 -14.67
CA ASN A 74 -6.82 -15.04 -14.39
C ASN A 74 -7.06 -14.79 -12.90
N LYS A 75 -6.48 -15.61 -12.01
CA LYS A 75 -6.52 -15.38 -10.55
C LYS A 75 -5.90 -14.03 -10.17
N LYS A 76 -4.73 -13.70 -10.72
CA LYS A 76 -4.07 -12.39 -10.49
C LYS A 76 -4.91 -11.23 -11.01
N LEU A 77 -5.53 -11.35 -12.18
CA LEU A 77 -6.40 -10.32 -12.74
C LEU A 77 -7.65 -10.11 -11.89
N ALA A 78 -8.29 -11.19 -11.44
CA ALA A 78 -9.45 -11.10 -10.55
C ALA A 78 -9.08 -10.40 -9.22
N GLN A 79 -7.95 -10.77 -8.62
CA GLN A 79 -7.46 -10.12 -7.40
C GLN A 79 -7.13 -8.64 -7.62
N LYS A 80 -6.52 -8.28 -8.76
CA LYS A 80 -6.26 -6.87 -9.09
C LYS A 80 -7.57 -6.08 -9.26
N ALA A 81 -8.59 -6.69 -9.87
CA ALA A 81 -9.90 -6.06 -10.04
C ALA A 81 -10.62 -5.85 -8.70
N THR A 82 -10.53 -6.80 -7.77
CA THR A 82 -11.12 -6.63 -6.42
C THR A 82 -10.44 -5.50 -5.65
N TYR A 83 -9.10 -5.43 -5.67
CA TYR A 83 -8.37 -4.32 -5.04
C TYR A 83 -8.69 -2.97 -5.67
N ALA A 84 -8.78 -2.89 -7.01
CA ALA A 84 -9.15 -1.65 -7.69
C ALA A 84 -10.53 -1.16 -7.24
N ASN A 85 -11.52 -2.06 -7.11
CA ASN A 85 -12.86 -1.71 -6.65
C ASN A 85 -12.87 -1.25 -5.18
N MET A 86 -12.12 -1.92 -4.29
CA MET A 86 -11.96 -1.48 -2.90
C MET A 86 -11.34 -0.09 -2.83
N ASN A 87 -10.28 0.17 -3.60
CA ASN A 87 -9.63 1.49 -3.66
C ASN A 87 -10.57 2.58 -4.19
N MET A 88 -11.38 2.29 -5.21
CA MET A 88 -12.38 3.23 -5.70
C MET A 88 -13.39 3.59 -4.60
N LYS A 89 -13.95 2.58 -3.91
CA LYS A 89 -14.87 2.82 -2.79
C LYS A 89 -14.25 3.65 -1.67
N LEU A 90 -13.01 3.31 -1.28
CA LEU A 90 -12.29 4.09 -0.26
C LEU A 90 -12.05 5.53 -0.71
N SER A 91 -11.70 5.75 -1.98
CA SER A 91 -11.54 7.09 -2.55
C SER A 91 -12.86 7.88 -2.53
N ASP A 92 -13.98 7.23 -2.87
CA ASP A 92 -15.30 7.87 -2.86
C ASP A 92 -15.71 8.28 -1.43
N GLU A 93 -15.52 7.40 -0.45
CA GLU A 93 -15.81 7.71 0.96
C GLU A 93 -14.92 8.84 1.48
N LEU A 94 -13.63 8.85 1.11
CA LEU A 94 -12.72 9.94 1.47
C LEU A 94 -13.16 11.27 0.86
N SER A 95 -13.61 11.27 -0.40
CA SER A 95 -14.13 12.47 -1.05
C SER A 95 -15.40 12.99 -0.37
N LYS A 96 -16.30 12.10 0.08
CA LYS A 96 -17.51 12.48 0.82
C LYS A 96 -17.15 13.13 2.16
N ALA A 97 -16.20 12.55 2.88
CA ALA A 97 -15.71 13.08 4.15
C ALA A 97 -15.09 14.48 3.97
N ASP A 98 -14.25 14.67 2.95
CA ASP A 98 -13.65 15.98 2.65
C ASP A 98 -14.72 17.04 2.32
N MET A 99 -15.73 16.69 1.52
CA MET A 99 -16.85 17.58 1.22
C MET A 99 -17.67 17.93 2.47
N ALA A 100 -17.92 16.95 3.34
CA ALA A 100 -18.61 17.20 4.61
C ALA A 100 -17.82 18.14 5.53
N LEU A 101 -16.49 17.96 5.62
CA LEU A 101 -15.62 18.86 6.40
C LEU A 101 -15.60 20.28 5.83
N LYS A 102 -15.52 20.42 4.50
CA LYS A 102 -15.61 21.73 3.84
C LYS A 102 -16.94 22.42 4.10
N ASN A 103 -18.05 21.68 4.03
CA ASN A 103 -19.38 22.20 4.32
C ASN A 103 -19.51 22.63 5.79
N LEU A 104 -19.00 21.82 6.73
CA LEU A 104 -18.98 22.16 8.14
C LEU A 104 -18.12 23.41 8.41
N LYS A 105 -16.94 23.51 7.80
CA LYS A 105 -16.06 24.69 7.90
C LYS A 105 -16.79 25.94 7.40
N SER A 106 -17.45 25.87 6.24
CA SER A 106 -18.25 26.98 5.70
C SER A 106 -19.39 27.37 6.63
N LEU A 107 -20.12 26.40 7.20
CA LEU A 107 -21.18 26.67 8.17
C LEU A 107 -20.65 27.34 9.44
N MET A 108 -19.48 26.89 9.95
CA MET A 108 -18.84 27.51 11.10
C MET A 108 -18.41 28.94 10.79
N ILE A 109 -17.82 29.21 9.63
CA ILE A 109 -17.45 30.57 9.20
C ILE A 109 -18.67 31.50 9.24
N VAL A 110 -19.83 31.05 8.73
CA VAL A 110 -21.08 31.82 8.74
C VAL A 110 -21.60 32.05 10.17
N LYS A 111 -21.45 31.06 11.06
CA LYS A 111 -21.89 31.15 12.45
C LYS A 111 -20.91 31.85 13.39
N CYS A 112 -19.69 32.18 12.96
CA CYS A 112 -18.69 32.85 13.79
C CYS A 112 -19.16 34.27 14.17
N LYS A 113 -19.46 34.46 15.46
CA LYS A 113 -19.77 35.78 16.04
C LYS A 113 -18.55 36.71 15.91
N LYS A 114 -18.80 37.97 15.57
CA LYS A 114 -17.78 39.03 15.58
C LYS A 114 -17.30 39.27 17.03
N LEU A 115 -15.98 39.20 17.25
CA LEU A 115 -15.37 39.59 18.51
C LEU A 115 -15.56 41.10 18.76
N SER A 116 -15.93 41.46 19.98
CA SER A 116 -15.96 42.84 20.46
C SER A 116 -14.55 43.42 20.57
N SER A 117 -14.43 44.75 20.57
CA SER A 117 -13.14 45.45 20.76
C SER A 117 -12.44 45.06 22.06
N LEU A 118 -13.21 44.82 23.12
CA LEU A 118 -12.69 44.35 24.41
C LEU A 118 -12.09 42.94 24.29
N GLU A 119 -12.81 42.01 23.65
CA GLU A 119 -12.32 40.65 23.44
C GLU A 119 -11.07 40.63 22.55
N LYS A 120 -10.97 41.52 21.55
CA LYS A 120 -9.75 41.68 20.74
C LYS A 120 -8.57 42.20 21.57
N SER A 121 -8.81 43.15 22.47
CA SER A 121 -7.77 43.67 23.37
C SER A 121 -7.27 42.60 24.34
N LEU A 122 -8.17 41.77 24.89
CA LEU A 122 -7.81 40.65 25.75
C LEU A 122 -7.00 39.60 24.97
N LEU A 123 -7.44 39.27 23.76
CA LEU A 123 -6.70 38.37 22.87
C LEU A 123 -5.28 38.87 22.59
N ALA A 124 -5.11 40.16 22.30
CA ALA A 124 -3.78 40.75 22.08
C ALA A 124 -2.87 40.59 23.31
N ALA A 125 -3.39 40.82 24.52
CA ALA A 125 -2.64 40.65 25.76
C ALA A 125 -2.31 39.17 26.07
N ASP A 126 -3.17 38.25 25.66
CA ASP A 126 -2.97 36.82 25.86
C ASP A 126 -1.98 36.22 24.86
N ILE A 127 -1.93 36.72 23.62
CA ILE A 127 -0.94 36.32 22.61
C ILE A 127 0.50 36.58 23.11
N THR A 128 0.74 37.70 23.79
CA THR A 128 2.08 38.02 24.32
C THR A 128 2.54 37.09 25.44
N LYS A 129 1.63 36.31 26.03
CA LYS A 129 1.94 35.36 27.10
C LYS A 129 2.27 33.95 26.56
N LEU A 130 2.10 33.70 25.27
CA LEU A 130 2.34 32.39 24.68
C LEU A 130 3.83 32.05 24.63
N SER A 131 4.14 30.76 24.78
CA SER A 131 5.47 30.24 24.46
C SER A 131 5.82 30.42 22.97
N PRO A 132 7.12 30.48 22.60
CA PRO A 132 7.55 30.69 21.21
C PRO A 132 6.92 29.71 20.21
N ASP A 133 6.84 28.42 20.56
CA ASP A 133 6.27 27.38 19.68
C ASP A 133 4.77 27.57 19.45
N ASN A 134 4.04 27.98 20.48
CA ASN A 134 2.60 28.23 20.38
C ASN A 134 2.30 29.56 19.69
N LEU A 135 3.18 30.55 19.83
CA LEU A 135 3.11 31.79 19.06
C LEU A 135 3.27 31.52 17.55
N CYS A 136 4.24 30.68 17.16
CA CYS A 136 4.39 30.27 15.75
C CYS A 136 3.11 29.61 15.20
N LYS A 137 2.52 28.66 15.94
CA LYS A 137 1.25 28.02 15.55
C LYS A 137 0.07 29.02 15.50
N ALA A 138 0.03 29.99 16.41
CA ALA A 138 -0.97 31.05 16.39
C ALA A 138 -0.85 31.92 15.12
N LEU A 139 0.38 32.22 14.68
CA LEU A 139 0.64 32.96 13.45
C LEU A 139 0.33 32.14 12.18
N GLU A 140 0.52 30.82 12.21
CA GLU A 140 0.10 29.92 11.13
C GLU A 140 -1.43 29.97 10.91
N ILE A 141 -2.23 30.02 11.99
CA ILE A 141 -3.70 30.18 11.90
C ILE A 141 -4.10 31.45 11.15
N VAL A 142 -3.34 32.54 11.32
CA VAL A 142 -3.56 33.80 10.61
C VAL A 142 -3.19 33.65 9.13
N ASN A 143 -2.04 33.04 8.84
CA ASN A 143 -1.56 32.81 7.47
C ASN A 143 -2.50 31.91 6.64
N GLU A 144 -3.15 30.91 7.24
CA GLU A 144 -4.07 29.99 6.56
C GLU A 144 -5.20 30.68 5.78
N ASN A 145 -5.68 31.83 6.25
CA ASN A 145 -6.73 32.61 5.58
C ASN A 145 -6.23 33.97 5.05
N ASN A 146 -4.95 34.27 5.21
CA ASN A 146 -4.33 35.50 4.73
C ASN A 146 -2.94 35.19 4.15
N PRO A 147 -2.85 34.71 2.89
CA PRO A 147 -1.59 34.28 2.28
C PRO A 147 -0.55 35.40 2.12
N ASN A 148 -0.99 36.66 2.20
CA ASN A 148 -0.10 37.82 2.15
C ASN A 148 0.61 38.09 3.49
N PHE A 149 0.25 37.35 4.54
CA PHE A 149 0.84 37.46 5.86
C PHE A 149 2.18 36.71 5.94
N GLN A 150 3.30 37.44 5.98
CA GLN A 150 4.63 36.84 6.09
C GLN A 150 4.99 36.55 7.56
N VAL A 151 4.86 35.29 7.98
CA VAL A 151 5.22 34.81 9.34
C VAL A 151 6.75 34.83 9.58
N SER A 152 7.57 34.84 8.52
CA SER A 152 9.03 34.65 8.60
C SER A 152 9.85 35.88 9.01
N ARG A 153 9.23 37.01 9.38
CA ARG A 153 9.97 38.21 9.85
C ARG A 153 10.18 38.17 11.37
N LYS A 154 11.32 38.67 11.84
CA LYS A 154 11.62 38.80 13.28
C LYS A 154 10.64 39.70 14.03
N ASP A 155 10.03 40.66 13.33
CA ASP A 155 8.99 41.55 13.85
C ASP A 155 7.75 41.43 12.95
N VAL A 156 6.75 40.67 13.42
CA VAL A 156 5.46 40.50 12.74
C VAL A 156 4.42 41.36 13.44
N THR A 157 3.91 42.38 12.76
CA THR A 157 2.79 43.19 13.25
C THR A 157 1.48 42.52 12.87
N LEU A 158 0.73 42.04 13.87
CA LEU A 158 -0.60 41.46 13.67
C LEU A 158 -1.68 42.53 13.89
N ASP A 159 -2.36 42.91 12.82
CA ASP A 159 -3.55 43.76 12.89
C ASP A 159 -4.81 42.90 13.03
N LEU A 160 -5.41 42.92 14.23
CA LEU A 160 -6.63 42.18 14.57
C LEU A 160 -7.91 42.81 14.00
N ASP A 161 -7.86 44.04 13.49
CA ASP A 161 -9.04 44.71 12.92
C ASP A 161 -9.24 44.40 11.44
N SER A 162 -8.18 44.07 10.71
CA SER A 162 -8.25 43.62 9.31
C SER A 162 -8.48 42.12 9.12
N GLN A 163 -8.41 41.29 10.17
CA GLN A 163 -8.63 39.84 10.05
C GLN A 163 -10.12 39.46 9.96
N SER A 164 -10.42 38.35 9.28
CA SER A 164 -11.78 37.80 9.21
C SER A 164 -12.27 37.29 10.57
N ASN A 165 -13.58 37.38 10.82
CA ASN A 165 -14.20 36.91 12.08
C ASN A 165 -13.84 35.45 12.40
N TYR A 166 -13.78 34.60 11.38
CA TYR A 166 -13.38 33.19 11.53
C TYR A 166 -11.94 33.05 12.04
N THR A 167 -11.01 33.82 11.47
CA THR A 167 -9.60 33.80 11.86
C THR A 167 -9.43 34.29 13.29
N LEU A 168 -10.10 35.39 13.66
CA LEU A 168 -10.08 35.91 15.03
C LEU A 168 -10.66 34.93 16.04
N TRP A 169 -11.75 34.25 15.70
CA TRP A 169 -12.38 33.29 16.61
C TRP A 169 -11.55 32.01 16.77
N ARG A 170 -10.96 31.50 15.68
CA ARG A 170 -10.01 30.37 15.75
C ARG A 170 -8.77 30.73 16.55
N LEU A 171 -8.22 31.92 16.32
CA LEU A 171 -7.08 32.44 17.07
C LEU A 171 -7.45 32.55 18.57
N TYR A 172 -8.59 33.16 18.88
CA TYR A 172 -9.07 33.30 20.27
C TYR A 172 -9.19 31.96 20.99
N MET A 173 -9.85 30.97 20.37
CA MET A 173 -9.99 29.63 20.97
C MET A 173 -8.63 28.93 21.13
N PHE A 174 -7.75 29.05 20.14
CA PHE A 174 -6.41 28.46 20.21
C PHE A 174 -5.60 29.08 21.35
N VAL A 175 -5.54 30.41 21.45
CA VAL A 175 -4.79 31.12 22.50
C VAL A 175 -5.33 30.77 23.88
N LYS A 176 -6.66 30.75 24.05
CA LYS A 176 -7.28 30.38 25.33
C LYS A 176 -6.92 28.96 25.77
N ASN A 177 -7.12 27.97 24.89
CA ASN A 177 -6.82 26.56 25.20
C ASN A 177 -5.32 26.33 25.44
N THR A 178 -4.46 26.97 24.64
CA THR A 178 -3.00 26.82 24.79
C THR A 178 -2.48 27.46 26.07
N LEU A 179 -3.03 28.59 26.48
CA LEU A 179 -2.72 29.19 27.77
C LEU A 179 -3.19 28.31 28.93
N GLU A 180 -4.42 27.79 28.89
CA GLU A 180 -4.91 26.83 29.90
C GLU A 180 -3.97 25.62 30.05
N LEU A 181 -3.48 25.06 28.93
CA LEU A 181 -2.52 23.96 28.93
C LEU A 181 -1.11 24.39 29.40
N GLN A 182 -0.65 25.59 29.06
CA GLN A 182 0.64 26.12 29.52
C GLN A 182 0.65 26.34 31.04
N TYR A 183 -0.43 26.87 31.61
CA TYR A 183 -0.58 27.05 33.05
C TYR A 183 -0.76 25.71 33.77
N ALA A 184 -1.48 24.75 33.17
CA ALA A 184 -1.58 23.40 33.72
C ALA A 184 -0.23 22.67 33.73
N SER A 185 0.60 22.85 32.70
CA SER A 185 1.93 22.24 32.63
C SER A 185 2.98 22.93 33.52
N SER A 186 2.79 24.21 33.86
CA SER A 186 3.67 24.97 34.76
C SER A 186 3.33 24.77 36.25
N GLY A 187 2.15 24.19 36.55
CA GLY A 187 1.71 23.87 37.91
C GLY A 187 2.18 22.51 38.44
N ILE A 188 2.90 21.71 37.63
CA ILE A 188 3.44 20.40 38.04
C ILE A 188 4.93 20.56 38.32
N THR A 189 5.26 21.18 39.45
CA THR A 189 6.56 20.96 40.11
C THR A 189 6.33 20.77 41.60
N HIS A 190 6.65 19.54 42.06
CA HIS A 190 6.84 19.07 43.43
C HIS A 190 5.59 18.64 44.23
N VAL A 191 5.25 17.34 44.20
CA VAL A 191 5.54 16.35 45.26
C VAL A 191 5.42 14.94 44.65
N ASP A 192 6.54 14.25 44.52
CA ASP A 192 6.57 12.79 44.33
C ASP A 192 6.02 12.09 45.57
N LYS A 193 4.89 11.40 45.42
CA LYS A 193 4.58 10.17 46.15
C LYS A 193 3.96 9.19 45.18
N ILE A 194 4.82 8.30 44.69
CA ILE A 194 4.41 7.06 44.03
C ILE A 194 3.86 6.15 45.14
N GLU A 195 2.56 5.90 45.14
CA GLU A 195 1.99 4.69 45.73
C GLU A 195 1.46 3.83 44.58
N GLU A 196 2.16 2.72 44.34
CA GLU A 196 1.69 1.59 43.55
C GLU A 196 0.38 1.04 44.13
N LYS A 197 -0.65 0.89 43.29
CA LYS A 197 -1.63 -0.18 43.47
C LYS A 197 -1.96 -0.82 42.13
N GLU A 198 -1.52 -2.07 42.02
CA GLU A 198 -1.96 -3.07 41.06
C GLU A 198 -3.48 -3.22 41.06
N VAL A 199 -4.10 -3.24 39.88
CA VAL A 199 -5.33 -3.98 39.60
C VAL A 199 -5.23 -4.52 38.17
N ILE A 200 -4.93 -5.80 38.05
CA ILE A 200 -5.18 -6.58 36.82
C ILE A 200 -6.33 -7.52 37.17
N ASP A 201 -7.50 -7.24 36.61
CA ASP A 201 -8.67 -8.12 36.68
C ASP A 201 -8.64 -9.15 35.55
N ASN A 202 -8.96 -10.39 35.95
CA ASN A 202 -8.99 -11.63 35.20
C ASN A 202 -10.18 -11.70 34.23
N ILE A 203 -9.96 -12.20 33.00
CA ILE A 203 -11.01 -12.86 32.20
C ILE A 203 -10.44 -14.10 31.49
N GLU A 204 -10.77 -15.25 32.08
CA GLU A 204 -11.20 -16.55 31.49
C GLU A 204 -10.47 -17.16 30.27
N GLU A 205 -9.73 -18.25 30.53
CA GLU A 205 -9.47 -19.33 29.57
C GLU A 205 -10.36 -20.55 29.89
N GLU A 206 -11.30 -20.88 29.01
CA GLU A 206 -12.02 -22.15 29.02
C GLU A 206 -11.15 -23.29 28.44
N LYS A 207 -10.87 -24.32 29.26
CA LYS A 207 -10.26 -25.59 28.84
C LYS A 207 -11.32 -26.67 28.59
N LYS A 208 -11.21 -27.33 27.43
CA LYS A 208 -11.94 -28.54 27.00
C LYS A 208 -11.88 -29.68 28.03
N PRO A 209 -12.93 -30.51 28.18
CA PRO A 209 -12.90 -31.72 29.00
C PRO A 209 -12.35 -32.94 28.24
N ASP A 210 -11.50 -33.69 28.96
CA ASP A 210 -10.85 -34.95 28.58
C ASP A 210 -11.77 -36.17 28.84
N VAL A 211 -11.69 -37.14 27.94
CA VAL A 211 -12.53 -38.33 27.85
C VAL A 211 -11.82 -39.52 28.48
N LYS A 212 -12.29 -40.06 29.62
CA LYS A 212 -11.97 -41.45 30.02
C LYS A 212 -13.13 -42.20 30.71
N ARG A 213 -13.60 -43.21 29.97
CA ARG A 213 -13.89 -44.61 30.37
C ARG A 213 -14.86 -44.86 31.54
N ARG A 214 -16.03 -45.43 31.21
CA ARG A 214 -16.71 -46.43 32.06
C ARG A 214 -16.87 -47.74 31.30
N ARG A 215 -16.33 -48.79 31.92
CA ARG A 215 -16.56 -50.21 31.61
C ARG A 215 -17.74 -50.62 32.50
N MET A 216 -18.78 -51.21 31.94
CA MET A 216 -19.70 -52.07 32.68
C MET A 216 -20.04 -53.30 31.83
N MET A 217 -20.27 -54.39 32.55
CA MET A 217 -20.38 -55.78 32.11
C MET A 217 -21.43 -56.01 31.02
#